data_AF-A0A252DUC7-F1
#
_entry.id   AF-A0A252DUC7-F1
#
_cell.length_a   1.000
_cell.length_b   1.000
_cell.length_c   1.000
_cell.angle_alpha   90.00
_cell.angle_beta   90.00
_cell.angle_gamma   90.00
#
_symmetry.space_group_name_H-M   'P 1'
#
loop_
_entity.id
_entity.type
_entity.pdbx_description
1 polymer ?
#
loop_
_entity_poly.entity_id
_entity_poly.type
_entity_poly.pdbx_seq_one_letter_code
_entity_poly.pdbx_strand_id
1 'polypeptide(L)'
;MRYSVVSRFRGTLLGALVGESVASSGKKEFQNRCDIDRIAVLGTESLIALGRLDLDDWRARQQQASANLAVTDSISLKVILATLPVALFFHENTFKLRQNLLRVLKIWEDDPVVRDGTLAVGYAIAQTLTEKLQPRTLIPETIAFIGETPTSLPQQLLKVNTLLDRGAALERAQVELSREDKLSSAIAMAFYCFLSTLEDYRLAVLRATQYGNVWRQDHWRLHLHSISAITGALSGAYNSSAGIPVGWQILYSQANSATWELNNFSQMVELADALVAVWSGLYNHAQHSGQVSAVGDFIPEEEASLFLGEAIPQGSRYNSGNQSNAQPPLSVYAAPRVIRSR
;
A
#
# COMPACT_ATOMS: atom_id res chain seq x y z
N MET A 1 18.49 15.25 0.42
CA MET A 1 17.70 14.20 -0.22
C MET A 1 18.52 13.42 -1.23
N ARG A 2 18.80 12.14 -0.95
CA ARG A 2 19.53 11.25 -1.88
C ARG A 2 18.67 10.87 -3.10
N TYR A 3 17.36 10.72 -2.90
CA TYR A 3 16.38 10.38 -3.94
C TYR A 3 15.09 11.19 -3.75
N SER A 4 14.31 11.35 -4.82
CA SER A 4 13.00 12.01 -4.74
C SER A 4 11.99 11.14 -4.00
N VAL A 5 11.00 11.77 -3.35
CA VAL A 5 9.90 11.06 -2.68
C VAL A 5 9.15 10.15 -3.67
N VAL A 6 8.90 10.63 -4.89
CA VAL A 6 8.30 9.84 -5.98
C VAL A 6 9.09 8.55 -6.24
N SER A 7 10.41 8.66 -6.40
CA SER A 7 11.24 7.49 -6.68
C SER A 7 11.27 6.50 -5.50
N ARG A 8 11.14 6.98 -4.26
CA ARG A 8 11.03 6.11 -3.07
C ARG A 8 9.65 5.46 -2.92
N PHE A 9 8.57 6.15 -3.26
CA PHE A 9 7.23 5.54 -3.31
C PHE A 9 7.20 4.41 -4.35
N ARG A 10 7.68 4.69 -5.57
CA ARG A 10 7.88 3.67 -6.61
C ARG A 10 8.77 2.54 -6.09
N GLY A 11 9.92 2.89 -5.51
CA GLY A 11 10.86 1.92 -4.97
C GLY A 11 10.24 1.01 -3.91
N THR A 12 9.38 1.53 -3.04
CA THR A 12 8.71 0.74 -2.00
C THR A 12 7.75 -0.29 -2.60
N LEU A 13 6.83 0.14 -3.48
CA LEU A 13 5.83 -0.76 -4.06
C LEU A 13 6.45 -1.76 -5.05
N LEU A 14 7.33 -1.27 -5.94
CA LEU A 14 8.02 -2.12 -6.89
C LEU A 14 9.03 -3.05 -6.20
N GLY A 15 9.65 -2.57 -5.13
CA GLY A 15 10.58 -3.35 -4.33
C GLY A 15 9.89 -4.55 -3.68
N ALA A 16 8.69 -4.34 -3.13
CA ALA A 16 7.88 -5.43 -2.59
C ALA A 16 7.57 -6.49 -3.65
N LEU A 17 7.06 -6.05 -4.80
CA LEU A 17 6.66 -6.90 -5.92
C LEU A 17 7.84 -7.71 -6.49
N VAL A 18 8.97 -7.05 -6.73
CA VAL A 18 10.20 -7.70 -7.21
C VAL A 18 10.75 -8.65 -6.14
N GLY A 19 10.73 -8.27 -4.87
CA GLY A 19 11.14 -9.14 -3.76
C GLY A 19 10.35 -10.45 -3.72
N GLU A 20 9.02 -10.37 -3.81
CA GLU A 20 8.16 -11.56 -3.89
C GLU A 20 8.45 -12.42 -5.12
N SER A 21 8.65 -11.78 -6.27
CA SER A 21 8.95 -12.47 -7.53
C SER A 21 10.27 -13.24 -7.51
N VAL A 22 11.33 -12.63 -6.99
CA VAL A 22 12.65 -13.27 -6.91
C VAL A 22 12.58 -14.52 -6.01
N ALA A 23 11.82 -14.46 -4.91
CA ALA A 23 11.55 -15.63 -4.06
C ALA A 23 10.76 -16.74 -4.79
N SER A 24 9.98 -16.39 -5.82
CA SER A 24 9.09 -17.29 -6.57
C SER A 24 9.74 -17.93 -7.79
N SER A 25 10.90 -17.43 -8.24
CA SER A 25 11.54 -17.78 -9.52
C SER A 25 12.07 -19.23 -9.61
N GLY A 26 11.81 -20.08 -8.61
CA GLY A 26 12.27 -21.46 -8.55
C GLY A 26 11.23 -22.54 -8.90
N LYS A 27 9.90 -22.27 -8.89
CA LYS A 27 8.87 -23.32 -9.09
C LYS A 27 7.57 -22.79 -9.69
N LYS A 28 7.02 -23.51 -10.68
CA LYS A 28 5.72 -23.27 -11.35
C LYS A 28 4.49 -23.56 -10.47
N GLU A 29 4.65 -23.98 -9.22
CA GLU A 29 3.58 -24.60 -8.42
C GLU A 29 2.77 -23.65 -7.52
N PHE A 30 3.17 -22.37 -7.37
CA PHE A 30 2.39 -21.40 -6.60
C PHE A 30 1.63 -20.46 -7.53
N GLN A 31 0.68 -21.02 -8.29
CA GLN A 31 -0.32 -20.27 -9.07
C GLN A 31 -1.37 -19.57 -8.19
N ASN A 32 -1.39 -19.84 -6.88
CA ASN A 32 -2.04 -18.96 -5.90
C ASN A 32 -1.10 -17.80 -5.56
N ARG A 33 -0.76 -16.97 -6.56
CA ARG A 33 -0.32 -15.59 -6.27
C ARG A 33 -1.44 -15.00 -5.41
N CYS A 34 -1.11 -14.60 -4.20
CA CYS A 34 -2.14 -14.08 -3.31
C CYS A 34 -2.80 -12.87 -3.95
N ASP A 35 -4.10 -12.79 -3.80
CA ASP A 35 -4.89 -11.62 -4.14
C ASP A 35 -4.58 -10.37 -3.28
N ILE A 36 -3.51 -10.42 -2.50
CA ILE A 36 -3.09 -9.33 -1.63
C ILE A 36 -2.38 -8.22 -2.41
N ASP A 37 -1.75 -8.54 -3.53
CA ASP A 37 -1.35 -7.53 -4.53
C ASP A 37 -2.58 -6.74 -4.98
N ARG A 38 -3.70 -7.44 -5.23
CA ARG A 38 -4.96 -6.81 -5.61
C ARG A 38 -5.55 -5.99 -4.47
N ILE A 39 -5.50 -6.47 -3.23
CA ILE A 39 -5.96 -5.70 -2.06
C ILE A 39 -5.15 -4.42 -1.86
N ALA A 40 -3.83 -4.47 -2.02
CA ALA A 40 -2.97 -3.29 -1.94
C ALA A 40 -3.30 -2.28 -3.06
N VAL A 41 -3.56 -2.77 -4.28
CA VAL A 41 -4.01 -1.95 -5.41
C VAL A 41 -5.33 -1.27 -5.09
N LEU A 42 -6.35 -2.01 -4.65
CA LEU A 42 -7.68 -1.45 -4.34
C LEU A 42 -7.61 -0.42 -3.21
N GLY A 43 -6.76 -0.66 -2.20
CA GLY A 43 -6.50 0.32 -1.15
C GLY A 43 -5.80 1.57 -1.64
N THR A 44 -4.86 1.42 -2.57
CA THR A 44 -4.18 2.55 -3.21
C THR A 44 -5.16 3.37 -4.04
N GLU A 45 -6.01 2.72 -4.84
CA GLU A 45 -7.06 3.38 -5.61
C GLU A 45 -8.06 4.12 -4.72
N SER A 46 -8.45 3.55 -3.57
CA SER A 46 -9.31 4.20 -2.58
C SER A 46 -8.66 5.47 -2.01
N LEU A 47 -7.41 5.37 -1.57
CA LEU A 47 -6.63 6.51 -1.07
C LEU A 47 -6.49 7.61 -2.13
N ILE A 48 -6.27 7.24 -3.39
CA ILE A 48 -6.16 8.18 -4.50
C ILE A 48 -7.49 8.86 -4.77
N ALA A 49 -8.57 8.09 -4.86
CA ALA A 49 -9.90 8.59 -5.20
C ALA A 49 -10.46 9.54 -4.15
N LEU A 50 -10.17 9.30 -2.87
CA LEU A 50 -10.76 10.05 -1.75
C LEU A 50 -9.79 11.02 -1.07
N GLY A 51 -8.49 10.94 -1.36
CA GLY A 51 -7.46 11.75 -0.70
C GLY A 51 -7.33 11.47 0.81
N ARG A 52 -7.93 10.39 1.31
CA ARG A 52 -7.97 10.00 2.72
C ARG A 52 -8.21 8.50 2.85
N LEU A 53 -7.89 7.95 4.02
CA LEU A 53 -8.26 6.57 4.35
C LEU A 53 -9.75 6.49 4.67
N ASP A 54 -10.47 5.73 3.85
CA ASP A 54 -11.88 5.41 4.03
C ASP A 54 -12.04 3.88 4.01
N LEU A 55 -12.40 3.29 5.15
CA LEU A 55 -12.46 1.84 5.28
C LEU A 55 -13.65 1.24 4.55
N ASP A 56 -14.73 2.01 4.40
CA ASP A 56 -15.96 1.53 3.80
C ASP A 56 -15.82 1.50 2.28
N ASP A 57 -15.18 2.53 1.68
CA ASP A 57 -14.82 2.52 0.26
C ASP A 57 -13.82 1.38 -0.07
N TRP A 58 -12.79 1.18 0.75
CA TRP A 58 -11.86 0.06 0.55
C TRP A 58 -12.59 -1.29 0.59
N ARG A 59 -13.42 -1.53 1.62
CA ARG A 59 -14.20 -2.78 1.73
C ARG A 59 -15.17 -2.95 0.56
N ALA A 60 -15.83 -1.88 0.11
CA ALA A 60 -16.74 -1.94 -1.03
C ALA A 60 -16.00 -2.35 -2.32
N ARG A 61 -14.83 -1.75 -2.59
CA ARG A 61 -13.96 -2.13 -3.72
C ARG A 61 -13.49 -3.58 -3.62
N GLN A 62 -13.13 -4.01 -2.41
CA GLN A 62 -12.73 -5.40 -2.16
C GLN A 62 -13.91 -6.34 -2.43
N GLN A 63 -15.09 -6.11 -1.87
CA GLN A 63 -16.27 -6.94 -2.08
C GLN A 63 -16.69 -7.03 -3.56
N GLN A 64 -16.59 -5.92 -4.30
CA GLN A 64 -16.85 -5.90 -5.73
C GLN A 64 -15.84 -6.74 -6.52
N ALA A 65 -14.58 -6.75 -6.10
CA ALA A 65 -13.54 -7.62 -6.67
C ALA A 65 -13.64 -9.08 -6.17
N SER A 66 -14.21 -9.31 -4.99
CA SER A 66 -14.22 -10.58 -4.26
C SER A 66 -15.23 -11.61 -4.75
N ALA A 67 -16.04 -11.34 -5.79
CA ALA A 67 -16.78 -12.42 -6.47
C ALA A 67 -15.84 -13.55 -6.96
N ASN A 68 -14.52 -13.29 -7.05
CA ASN A 68 -13.48 -14.23 -7.43
C ASN A 68 -12.37 -14.48 -6.37
N LEU A 69 -12.45 -13.91 -5.15
CA LEU A 69 -11.38 -14.06 -4.13
C LEU A 69 -11.78 -15.03 -3.01
N ALA A 70 -11.12 -16.17 -2.94
CA ALA A 70 -11.14 -17.01 -1.75
C ALA A 70 -10.11 -16.49 -0.73
N VAL A 71 -10.56 -15.72 0.25
CA VAL A 71 -9.74 -15.42 1.44
C VAL A 71 -9.52 -16.75 2.16
N THR A 72 -8.35 -17.35 1.97
CA THR A 72 -7.98 -18.58 2.66
C THR A 72 -7.43 -18.24 4.04
N ASP A 73 -7.93 -18.96 5.06
CA ASP A 73 -7.75 -18.83 6.53
C ASP A 73 -6.30 -18.93 7.07
N SER A 74 -5.29 -18.41 6.37
CA SER A 74 -3.94 -18.35 6.92
C SER A 74 -3.56 -16.91 7.26
N ILE A 75 -3.25 -16.68 8.54
CA ILE A 75 -2.60 -15.46 9.05
C ILE A 75 -1.39 -15.16 8.14
N SER A 76 -1.54 -14.14 7.30
CA SER A 76 -0.61 -13.90 6.21
C SER A 76 0.15 -12.60 6.44
N LEU A 77 1.48 -12.69 6.51
CA LEU A 77 2.38 -11.52 6.48
C LEU A 77 2.15 -10.63 5.26
N LYS A 78 1.43 -11.12 4.25
CA LYS A 78 0.97 -10.34 3.12
C LYS A 78 0.03 -9.20 3.52
N VAL A 79 -0.74 -9.30 4.62
CA VAL A 79 -1.52 -8.16 5.16
C VAL A 79 -0.61 -6.96 5.42
N ILE A 80 0.62 -7.18 5.91
CA ILE A 80 1.62 -6.11 6.09
C ILE A 80 1.89 -5.40 4.75
N LEU A 81 2.05 -6.17 3.67
CA LEU A 81 2.26 -5.62 2.32
C LEU A 81 1.03 -4.84 1.82
N ALA A 82 -0.18 -5.32 2.12
CA ALA A 82 -1.42 -4.65 1.77
C ALA A 82 -1.54 -3.23 2.36
N THR A 83 -0.87 -2.98 3.50
CA THR A 83 -0.88 -1.69 4.18
C THR A 83 0.23 -0.73 3.74
N LEU A 84 1.13 -1.14 2.84
CA LEU A 84 2.18 -0.25 2.30
C LEU A 84 1.64 1.08 1.77
N PRO A 85 0.52 1.14 1.02
CA PRO A 85 -0.04 2.41 0.55
C PRO A 85 -0.42 3.36 1.70
N VAL A 86 -0.93 2.82 2.82
CA VAL A 86 -1.24 3.61 4.03
C VAL A 86 0.04 4.12 4.67
N ALA A 87 1.08 3.29 4.75
CA ALA A 87 2.38 3.70 5.27
C ALA A 87 2.99 4.82 4.43
N LEU A 88 2.96 4.68 3.10
CA LEU A 88 3.41 5.70 2.16
C LEU A 88 2.59 7.00 2.30
N PHE A 89 1.27 6.92 2.37
CA PHE A 89 0.41 8.12 2.38
C PHE A 89 0.51 8.93 3.68
N PHE A 90 0.73 8.28 4.83
CA PHE A 90 0.75 8.95 6.14
C PHE A 90 2.17 9.08 6.75
N HIS A 91 3.23 8.82 5.99
CA HIS A 91 4.61 8.70 6.48
C HIS A 91 5.16 9.92 7.25
N GLU A 92 4.71 11.14 6.96
CA GLU A 92 5.23 12.35 7.60
C GLU A 92 4.78 12.54 9.06
N ASN A 93 3.65 11.96 9.43
CA ASN A 93 3.06 12.12 10.75
C ASN A 93 2.90 10.74 11.41
N THR A 94 3.88 10.36 12.23
CA THR A 94 3.95 9.06 12.88
C THR A 94 2.71 8.76 13.76
N PHE A 95 2.11 9.79 14.38
CA PHE A 95 0.87 9.63 15.14
C PHE A 95 -0.31 9.24 14.23
N LYS A 96 -0.52 9.99 13.13
CA LYS A 96 -1.56 9.67 12.14
C LYS A 96 -1.30 8.33 11.46
N LEU A 97 -0.04 8.03 11.14
CA LEU A 97 0.39 6.76 10.59
C LEU A 97 -0.04 5.61 11.49
N ARG A 98 0.32 5.65 12.79
CA ARG A 98 -0.05 4.62 13.75
C ARG A 98 -1.56 4.41 13.81
N GLN A 99 -2.32 5.51 13.92
CA GLN A 99 -3.78 5.45 13.96
C GLN A 99 -4.37 4.82 12.69
N ASN A 100 -3.90 5.21 11.51
CA ASN A 100 -4.43 4.73 10.25
C ASN A 100 -4.03 3.28 9.95
N LEU A 101 -2.82 2.85 10.35
CA LEU A 101 -2.41 1.44 10.27
C LEU A 101 -3.29 0.56 11.18
N LEU A 102 -3.55 0.98 12.41
CA LEU A 102 -4.47 0.24 13.30
C LEU A 102 -5.92 0.24 12.79
N ARG A 103 -6.35 1.31 12.12
CA ARG A 103 -7.69 1.39 11.52
C ARG A 103 -7.84 0.45 10.33
N VAL A 104 -6.87 0.43 9.40
CA VAL A 104 -6.94 -0.42 8.20
C VAL A 104 -6.88 -1.90 8.56
N LEU A 105 -6.16 -2.26 9.64
CA LEU A 105 -6.10 -3.65 10.11
C LEU A 105 -7.48 -4.22 10.51
N LYS A 106 -8.46 -3.39 10.86
CA LYS A 106 -9.85 -3.80 11.13
C LYS A 106 -10.59 -4.32 9.89
N ILE A 107 -9.96 -4.34 8.72
CA ILE A 107 -10.46 -5.01 7.53
C ILE A 107 -10.23 -6.53 7.64
N TRP A 108 -9.18 -6.96 8.34
CA TRP A 108 -8.82 -8.37 8.53
C TRP A 108 -9.00 -8.80 10.00
N GLU A 109 -8.79 -10.08 10.27
CA GLU A 109 -8.78 -10.59 11.65
C GLU A 109 -7.67 -9.93 12.48
N ASP A 110 -7.96 -9.68 13.75
CA ASP A 110 -7.05 -9.02 14.70
C ASP A 110 -5.96 -10.00 15.19
N ASP A 111 -5.04 -10.35 14.29
CA ASP A 111 -3.83 -11.06 14.67
C ASP A 111 -2.80 -10.08 15.25
N PRO A 112 -2.37 -10.26 16.52
CA PRO A 112 -1.51 -9.31 17.18
C PRO A 112 -0.09 -9.26 16.57
N VAL A 113 0.42 -10.35 15.99
CA VAL A 113 1.75 -10.38 15.36
C VAL A 113 1.72 -9.65 14.02
N VAL A 114 0.67 -9.84 13.21
CA VAL A 114 0.47 -9.09 11.96
C VAL A 114 0.27 -7.61 12.25
N ARG A 115 -0.47 -7.26 13.30
CA ARG A 115 -0.62 -5.87 13.75
C ARG A 115 0.71 -5.24 14.10
N ASP A 116 1.49 -5.90 14.94
CA ASP A 116 2.80 -5.37 15.37
C ASP A 116 3.79 -5.32 14.20
N GLY A 117 3.76 -6.30 13.30
CA GLY A 117 4.54 -6.31 12.07
C GLY A 117 4.19 -5.17 11.11
N THR A 118 2.89 -4.88 10.97
CA THR A 118 2.37 -3.75 10.19
C THR A 118 2.87 -2.43 10.73
N LEU A 119 2.81 -2.26 12.06
CA LEU A 119 3.35 -1.08 12.73
C LEU A 119 4.86 -0.97 12.55
N ALA A 120 5.59 -2.08 12.67
CA ALA A 120 7.04 -2.13 12.54
C ALA A 120 7.48 -1.67 11.13
N VAL A 121 6.92 -2.31 10.11
CA VAL A 121 7.25 -2.02 8.71
C VAL A 121 6.81 -0.61 8.33
N GLY A 122 5.61 -0.19 8.73
CA GLY A 122 5.11 1.15 8.47
C GLY A 122 5.99 2.23 9.07
N TYR A 123 6.46 2.03 10.31
CA TYR A 123 7.39 2.95 10.96
C TYR A 123 8.73 3.02 10.24
N ALA A 124 9.32 1.87 9.89
CA ALA A 124 10.61 1.84 9.19
C ALA A 124 10.54 2.53 7.81
N ILE A 125 9.43 2.36 7.09
CA ILE A 125 9.16 3.11 5.84
C ILE A 125 9.09 4.61 6.12
N ALA A 126 8.37 5.04 7.16
CA ALA A 126 8.27 6.45 7.50
C ALA A 126 9.61 7.08 7.85
N GLN A 127 10.43 6.42 8.68
CA GLN A 127 11.78 6.89 9.00
C GLN A 127 12.66 6.96 7.74
N THR A 128 12.49 6.02 6.81
CA THR A 128 13.22 6.01 5.54
C THR A 128 12.82 7.16 4.62
N LEU A 129 11.51 7.36 4.40
CA LEU A 129 10.98 8.40 3.51
C LEU A 129 11.29 9.81 4.02
N THR A 130 11.25 9.99 5.34
CA THR A 130 11.56 11.28 5.98
C THR A 130 13.06 11.54 6.16
N GLU A 131 13.94 10.64 5.67
CA GLU A 131 15.40 10.72 5.84
C GLU A 131 15.87 10.74 7.30
N LYS A 132 15.06 10.18 8.21
CA LYS A 132 15.35 10.10 9.65
C LYS A 132 15.88 8.74 10.08
N LEU A 133 15.95 7.77 9.18
CA LEU A 133 16.45 6.43 9.48
C LEU A 133 17.90 6.51 9.99
N GLN A 134 18.09 6.04 11.22
CA GLN A 134 19.39 5.79 11.82
C GLN A 134 19.52 4.29 12.12
N PRO A 135 20.44 3.55 11.49
CA PRO A 135 20.46 2.08 11.59
C PRO A 135 20.55 1.55 13.03
N ARG A 136 21.27 2.27 13.91
CA ARG A 136 21.47 1.89 15.31
C ARG A 136 20.26 2.14 16.21
N THR A 137 19.42 3.11 15.88
CA THR A 137 18.25 3.48 16.72
C THR A 137 16.93 3.03 16.11
N LEU A 138 16.91 2.63 14.83
CA LEU A 138 15.68 2.25 14.14
C LEU A 138 14.95 1.13 14.87
N ILE A 139 15.63 0.08 15.31
CA ILE A 139 14.99 -1.03 16.02
C ILE A 139 14.40 -0.59 17.37
N PRO A 140 15.17 0.05 18.29
CA PRO A 140 14.61 0.58 19.53
C PRO A 140 13.41 1.52 19.32
N GLU A 141 13.50 2.42 18.34
CA GLU A 141 12.42 3.34 18.00
C GLU A 141 11.20 2.63 17.41
N THR A 142 11.41 1.60 16.59
CA THR A 142 10.34 0.75 16.05
C THR A 142 9.61 0.04 17.17
N ILE A 143 10.33 -0.51 18.16
CA ILE A 143 9.74 -1.17 19.33
C ILE A 143 8.91 -0.17 20.14
N ALA A 144 9.46 1.03 20.40
CA ALA A 144 8.72 2.08 21.07
C ALA A 144 7.47 2.50 20.28
N PHE A 145 7.56 2.54 18.95
CA PHE A 145 6.44 2.83 18.07
C PHE A 145 5.38 1.74 18.11
N ILE A 146 5.74 0.45 18.20
CA ILE A 146 4.79 -0.66 18.38
C ILE A 146 4.03 -0.51 19.71
N GLY A 147 4.76 -0.17 20.78
CA GLY A 147 4.22 -0.04 22.14
C GLY A 147 4.15 -1.38 22.86
N GLU A 148 3.42 -1.41 23.98
CA GLU A 148 3.21 -2.62 24.78
C GLU A 148 2.42 -3.67 24.00
N THR A 149 2.93 -4.90 23.97
CA THR A 149 2.31 -5.99 23.23
C THR A 149 2.68 -7.36 23.83
N PRO A 150 1.78 -8.36 23.78
CA PRO A 150 2.09 -9.72 24.23
C PRO A 150 2.91 -10.53 23.21
N THR A 151 3.16 -10.02 22.01
CA THR A 151 3.87 -10.76 20.96
C THR A 151 5.38 -10.85 21.24
N SER A 152 6.03 -11.80 20.58
CA SER A 152 7.49 -11.93 20.64
C SER A 152 8.25 -11.02 19.65
N LEU A 153 7.54 -10.23 18.84
CA LEU A 153 8.16 -9.41 17.80
C LEU A 153 9.17 -8.40 18.36
N PRO A 154 8.90 -7.65 19.44
CA PRO A 154 9.90 -6.76 20.04
C PRO A 154 11.18 -7.48 20.44
N GLN A 155 11.07 -8.67 21.03
CA GLN A 155 12.22 -9.49 21.46
C GLN A 155 13.01 -9.99 20.25
N GLN A 156 12.32 -10.40 19.18
CA GLN A 156 12.95 -10.79 17.92
C GLN A 156 13.68 -9.61 17.25
N LEU A 157 13.09 -8.41 17.24
CA LEU A 157 13.75 -7.21 16.74
C LEU A 157 14.98 -6.84 17.60
N LEU A 158 14.92 -6.94 18.93
CA LEU A 158 16.09 -6.72 19.79
C LEU A 158 17.24 -7.70 19.50
N LYS A 159 16.93 -8.96 19.19
CA LYS A 159 17.93 -9.92 18.72
C LYS A 159 18.55 -9.48 17.41
N VAL A 160 17.75 -9.00 16.45
CA VAL A 160 18.26 -8.42 15.21
C VAL A 160 19.24 -7.28 15.51
N ASN A 161 18.90 -6.37 16.43
CA ASN A 161 19.80 -5.28 16.81
C ASN A 161 21.16 -5.80 17.32
N THR A 162 21.11 -6.81 18.20
CA THR A 162 22.31 -7.47 18.74
C THR A 162 23.14 -8.16 17.65
N LEU A 163 22.47 -8.82 16.70
CA LEU A 163 23.12 -9.48 15.56
C LEU A 163 23.81 -8.48 14.63
N LEU A 164 23.16 -7.34 14.37
CA LEU A 164 23.71 -6.26 13.56
C LEU A 164 24.92 -5.61 14.24
N ASP A 165 24.83 -5.32 15.54
CA ASP A 165 25.94 -4.75 16.32
C ASP A 165 27.18 -5.65 16.33
N ARG A 166 26.97 -6.98 16.30
CA ARG A 166 28.04 -7.99 16.24
C ARG A 166 28.55 -8.27 14.82
N GLY A 167 27.98 -7.65 13.79
CA GLY A 167 28.30 -7.98 12.40
C GLY A 167 28.06 -9.45 12.07
N ALA A 168 27.05 -10.07 12.67
CA ALA A 168 26.75 -11.48 12.47
C ALA A 168 26.45 -11.78 10.99
N ALA A 169 26.88 -12.95 10.50
CA ALA A 169 26.56 -13.44 9.17
C ALA A 169 25.11 -13.96 9.09
N LEU A 170 24.59 -14.08 7.85
CA LEU A 170 23.22 -14.49 7.58
C LEU A 170 22.88 -15.85 8.20
N GLU A 171 23.80 -16.81 8.14
CA GLU A 171 23.61 -18.16 8.68
C GLU A 171 23.40 -18.14 10.20
N ARG A 172 24.12 -17.24 10.90
CA ARG A 172 23.97 -17.08 12.36
C ARG A 172 22.63 -16.42 12.68
N ALA A 173 22.26 -15.36 11.96
CA ALA A 173 20.96 -14.71 12.14
C ALA A 173 19.81 -15.69 11.90
N GLN A 174 19.93 -16.54 10.89
CA GLN A 174 19.01 -17.63 10.59
C GLN A 174 18.84 -18.60 11.76
N VAL A 175 19.93 -19.07 12.36
CA VAL A 175 19.89 -20.00 13.50
C VAL A 175 19.30 -19.36 14.76
N GLU A 176 19.58 -18.08 15.01
CA GLU A 176 19.13 -17.40 16.23
C GLU A 176 17.66 -16.97 16.16
N LEU A 177 17.21 -16.51 14.99
CA LEU A 177 15.82 -16.09 14.78
C LEU A 177 14.89 -17.27 14.57
N SER A 178 15.34 -18.42 14.06
CA SER A 178 14.46 -19.59 13.82
C SER A 178 13.96 -20.32 15.08
N ARG A 179 14.37 -19.89 16.28
CA ARG A 179 14.12 -20.63 17.52
C ARG A 179 12.76 -20.36 18.16
N GLU A 180 12.07 -19.30 17.76
CA GLU A 180 10.85 -18.82 18.41
C GLU A 180 9.68 -18.70 17.42
N ASP A 181 8.70 -17.87 17.75
CA ASP A 181 7.49 -17.64 16.96
C ASP A 181 7.80 -17.37 15.48
N LYS A 182 7.13 -18.09 14.59
CA LYS A 182 7.47 -18.12 13.18
C LYS A 182 7.21 -16.77 12.50
N LEU A 183 6.07 -16.15 12.78
CA LEU A 183 5.68 -14.89 12.14
C LEU A 183 6.57 -13.73 12.60
N SER A 184 6.80 -13.63 13.92
CA SER A 184 7.70 -12.64 14.49
C SER A 184 9.12 -12.78 13.93
N SER A 185 9.60 -14.01 13.80
CA SER A 185 10.93 -14.32 13.27
C SER A 185 11.06 -13.98 11.78
N ALA A 186 9.98 -14.10 11.00
CA ALA A 186 9.97 -13.76 9.59
C ALA A 186 10.07 -12.24 9.38
N ILE A 187 9.31 -11.47 10.16
CA ILE A 187 9.40 -9.99 10.17
C ILE A 187 10.81 -9.57 10.60
N ALA A 188 11.34 -10.15 11.68
CA ALA A 188 12.68 -9.87 12.16
C ALA A 188 13.77 -10.22 11.13
N MET A 189 13.62 -11.34 10.41
CA MET A 189 14.52 -11.71 9.31
C MET A 189 14.51 -10.67 8.19
N ALA A 190 13.34 -10.12 7.84
CA ALA A 190 13.25 -9.07 6.83
C ALA A 190 13.99 -7.79 7.28
N PHE A 191 13.84 -7.39 8.55
CA PHE A 191 14.59 -6.28 9.14
C PHE A 191 16.10 -6.53 9.13
N TYR A 192 16.54 -7.74 9.48
CA TYR A 192 17.95 -8.11 9.46
C TYR A 192 18.54 -8.03 8.04
N CYS A 193 17.86 -8.61 7.04
CA CYS A 193 18.31 -8.57 5.65
C CYS A 193 18.41 -7.13 5.15
N PHE A 194 17.41 -6.30 5.40
CA PHE A 194 17.41 -4.88 5.07
C PHE A 194 18.56 -4.12 5.75
N LEU A 195 18.64 -4.16 7.08
CA LEU A 195 19.60 -3.34 7.84
C LEU A 195 21.05 -3.79 7.68
N SER A 196 21.29 -5.09 7.46
CA SER A 196 22.65 -5.61 7.22
C SER A 196 23.19 -5.28 5.83
N THR A 197 22.34 -4.78 4.92
CA THR A 197 22.68 -4.47 3.52
C THR A 197 21.99 -3.21 3.03
N LEU A 198 21.92 -2.21 3.90
CA LEU A 198 21.09 -1.01 3.75
C LEU A 198 21.21 -0.33 2.36
N GLU A 199 22.42 -0.24 1.83
CA GLU A 199 22.76 0.47 0.58
C GLU A 199 22.69 -0.43 -0.68
N ASP A 200 22.38 -1.72 -0.53
CA ASP A 200 22.34 -2.68 -1.65
C ASP A 200 21.02 -3.46 -1.68
N TYR A 201 20.07 -2.95 -2.48
CA TYR A 201 18.78 -3.58 -2.70
C TYR A 201 18.88 -5.02 -3.19
N ARG A 202 19.76 -5.28 -4.16
CA ARG A 202 19.90 -6.61 -4.75
C ARG A 202 20.36 -7.59 -3.69
N LEU A 203 21.38 -7.22 -2.91
CA LEU A 203 21.90 -8.07 -1.85
C LEU A 203 20.86 -8.29 -0.74
N ALA A 204 20.12 -7.26 -0.34
CA ALA A 204 19.06 -7.37 0.67
C ALA A 204 18.02 -8.43 0.28
N VAL A 205 17.50 -8.33 -0.95
CA VAL A 205 16.51 -9.27 -1.48
C VAL A 205 17.11 -10.67 -1.62
N LEU A 206 18.33 -10.80 -2.18
CA LEU A 206 18.96 -12.11 -2.33
C LEU A 206 19.18 -12.80 -0.97
N ARG A 207 19.63 -12.08 0.05
CA ARG A 207 19.75 -12.62 1.41
C ARG A 207 18.41 -13.07 1.99
N ALA A 208 17.34 -12.31 1.74
CA ALA A 208 15.99 -12.68 2.17
C ALA A 208 15.45 -13.95 1.47
N THR A 209 15.94 -14.26 0.26
CA THR A 209 15.60 -15.49 -0.46
C THR A 209 16.48 -16.69 -0.15
N GLN A 210 17.65 -16.48 0.48
CA GLN A 210 18.56 -17.55 0.84
C GLN A 210 18.04 -18.32 2.04
N TYR A 211 17.95 -19.64 1.91
CA TYR A 211 17.57 -20.54 2.99
C TYR A 211 18.78 -21.40 3.42
N GLY A 212 19.12 -21.34 4.70
CA GLY A 212 20.02 -22.32 5.33
C GLY A 212 19.29 -23.63 5.63
N ASN A 213 20.05 -24.69 5.94
CA ASN A 213 19.51 -26.02 6.27
C ASN A 213 18.48 -26.01 7.42
N VAL A 214 18.53 -25.00 8.30
CA VAL A 214 17.64 -24.81 9.45
C VAL A 214 16.20 -24.49 9.04
N TRP A 215 16.01 -23.80 7.92
CA TRP A 215 14.70 -23.32 7.45
C TRP A 215 14.03 -24.25 6.42
N ARG A 216 14.50 -25.51 6.32
CA ARG A 216 14.06 -26.49 5.31
C ARG A 216 12.67 -27.08 5.60
N GLN A 217 12.08 -26.81 6.77
CA GLN A 217 10.73 -27.27 7.10
C GLN A 217 9.68 -26.58 6.22
N ASP A 218 8.71 -27.36 5.72
CA ASP A 218 7.76 -26.91 4.69
C ASP A 218 6.95 -25.66 5.08
N HIS A 219 6.77 -25.40 6.37
CA HIS A 219 6.05 -24.23 6.86
C HIS A 219 6.82 -22.90 6.70
N TRP A 220 8.16 -22.89 6.69
CA TRP A 220 8.91 -21.63 6.52
C TRP A 220 8.96 -21.15 5.07
N ARG A 221 8.85 -22.10 4.14
CA ARG A 221 8.80 -21.78 2.70
C ARG A 221 7.63 -20.84 2.37
N LEU A 222 6.51 -20.97 3.09
CA LEU A 222 5.34 -20.10 2.94
C LEU A 222 5.64 -18.64 3.30
N HIS A 223 6.57 -18.39 4.24
CA HIS A 223 6.93 -17.05 4.67
C HIS A 223 8.04 -16.43 3.82
N LEU A 224 8.80 -17.21 3.04
CA LEU A 224 9.93 -16.72 2.25
C LEU A 224 9.53 -15.58 1.30
N HIS A 225 8.37 -15.74 0.65
CA HIS A 225 7.81 -14.72 -0.23
C HIS A 225 7.56 -13.40 0.51
N SER A 226 6.95 -13.47 1.69
CA SER A 226 6.70 -12.29 2.52
C SER A 226 7.97 -11.69 3.11
N ILE A 227 8.94 -12.51 3.54
CA ILE A 227 10.24 -12.00 4.05
C ILE A 227 10.93 -11.21 2.93
N SER A 228 11.01 -11.79 1.74
CA SER A 228 11.62 -11.14 0.57
C SER A 228 10.86 -9.90 0.13
N ALA A 229 9.53 -9.93 0.12
CA ALA A 229 8.70 -8.78 -0.23
C ALA A 229 8.83 -7.64 0.79
N ILE A 230 8.78 -7.93 2.09
CA ILE A 230 8.97 -6.91 3.13
C ILE A 230 10.39 -6.33 3.04
N THR A 231 11.41 -7.18 2.85
CA THR A 231 12.79 -6.73 2.65
C THR A 231 12.92 -5.83 1.43
N GLY A 232 12.29 -6.21 0.32
CA GLY A 232 12.23 -5.43 -0.91
C GLY A 232 11.51 -4.10 -0.73
N ALA A 233 10.40 -4.07 0.02
CA ALA A 233 9.68 -2.83 0.32
C ALA A 233 10.56 -1.85 1.12
N LEU A 234 11.19 -2.32 2.20
CA LEU A 234 12.07 -1.50 3.05
C LEU A 234 13.31 -1.02 2.29
N SER A 235 13.97 -1.93 1.57
CA SER A 235 15.16 -1.59 0.80
C SER A 235 14.83 -0.69 -0.39
N GLY A 236 13.68 -0.88 -1.02
CA GLY A 236 13.18 -0.03 -2.10
C GLY A 236 12.77 1.37 -1.61
N ALA A 237 12.23 1.50 -0.40
CA ALA A 237 12.02 2.79 0.23
C ALA A 237 13.35 3.54 0.42
N TYR A 238 14.40 2.83 0.81
CA TYR A 238 15.71 3.42 1.11
C TYR A 238 16.50 3.77 -0.16
N ASN A 239 16.67 2.78 -1.04
CA ASN A 239 17.46 2.85 -2.27
C ASN A 239 16.69 3.39 -3.47
N SER A 240 15.39 3.67 -3.31
CA SER A 240 14.46 4.11 -4.36
C SER A 240 14.29 3.10 -5.50
N SER A 241 13.46 3.44 -6.49
CA SER A 241 13.33 2.67 -7.72
C SER A 241 14.64 2.57 -8.51
N ALA A 242 15.56 3.52 -8.34
CA ALA A 242 16.87 3.50 -9.00
C ALA A 242 17.80 2.41 -8.45
N GLY A 243 17.61 1.98 -7.20
CA GLY A 243 18.38 0.90 -6.59
C GLY A 243 17.95 -0.50 -7.05
N ILE A 244 16.78 -0.63 -7.66
CA ILE A 244 16.27 -1.92 -8.13
C ILE A 244 16.97 -2.30 -9.44
N PRO A 245 17.60 -3.49 -9.55
CA PRO A 245 18.28 -3.91 -10.79
C PRO A 245 17.37 -3.87 -12.02
N VAL A 246 17.82 -3.21 -13.08
CA VAL A 246 17.05 -3.05 -14.33
C VAL A 246 16.62 -4.40 -14.92
N GLY A 247 17.49 -5.42 -14.86
CA GLY A 247 17.13 -6.76 -15.33
C GLY A 247 15.91 -7.36 -14.60
N TRP A 248 15.74 -7.05 -13.31
CA TRP A 248 14.55 -7.50 -12.55
C TRP A 248 13.31 -6.67 -12.88
N GLN A 249 13.47 -5.37 -13.16
CA GLN A 249 12.37 -4.53 -13.64
C GLN A 249 11.85 -5.02 -15.01
N ILE A 250 12.75 -5.34 -15.95
CA ILE A 250 12.41 -5.81 -17.30
C ILE A 250 11.73 -7.18 -17.26
N LEU A 251 12.25 -8.13 -16.48
CA LEU A 251 11.64 -9.46 -16.33
C LEU A 251 10.16 -9.34 -15.90
N TYR A 252 9.87 -8.40 -15.00
CA TYR A 252 8.50 -8.18 -14.54
C TYR A 252 7.62 -7.38 -15.52
N SER A 253 8.22 -6.63 -16.44
CA SER A 253 7.51 -6.02 -17.56
C SER A 253 7.16 -7.01 -18.67
N GLN A 254 7.92 -8.11 -18.82
CA GLN A 254 7.78 -9.07 -19.93
C GLN A 254 7.03 -10.36 -19.57
N ALA A 255 7.08 -10.82 -18.32
CA ALA A 255 6.51 -12.12 -17.91
C ALA A 255 4.97 -12.26 -18.00
N ASN A 256 4.26 -11.23 -18.49
CA ASN A 256 2.83 -11.05 -18.30
C ASN A 256 2.04 -10.83 -19.61
N SER A 257 2.57 -11.21 -20.78
CA SER A 257 1.89 -10.96 -22.07
C SER A 257 0.85 -12.02 -22.48
N ALA A 258 0.61 -13.09 -21.71
CA ALA A 258 -0.14 -14.26 -22.21
C ALA A 258 -1.47 -14.58 -21.50
N THR A 259 -1.78 -14.04 -20.32
CA THR A 259 -3.06 -14.31 -19.64
C THR A 259 -3.49 -13.11 -18.79
N TRP A 260 -4.68 -12.56 -19.07
CA TRP A 260 -5.43 -11.65 -18.21
C TRP A 260 -5.44 -12.21 -16.76
N GLU A 261 -5.27 -11.43 -15.69
CA GLU A 261 -6.21 -10.36 -15.32
C GLU A 261 -5.69 -9.34 -14.29
N LEU A 262 -4.39 -9.32 -13.94
CA LEU A 262 -3.77 -8.21 -13.17
C LEU A 262 -2.26 -8.17 -13.38
N ASN A 263 -1.86 -7.42 -14.41
CA ASN A 263 -0.49 -7.17 -14.83
C ASN A 263 -0.35 -5.63 -14.83
N ASN A 264 0.65 -4.98 -14.28
CA ASN A 264 2.04 -5.02 -14.71
C ASN A 264 2.79 -3.97 -13.88
N PHE A 265 4.12 -4.10 -13.79
CA PHE A 265 5.03 -3.09 -13.24
C PHE A 265 4.63 -1.62 -13.53
N SER A 266 4.11 -1.31 -14.75
CA SER A 266 3.56 0.00 -15.13
C SER A 266 2.42 0.49 -14.24
N GLN A 267 1.44 -0.36 -13.95
CA GLN A 267 0.30 0.01 -13.10
C GLN A 267 0.76 0.39 -11.69
N MET A 268 1.73 -0.35 -11.12
CA MET A 268 2.28 0.00 -9.81
C MET A 268 3.08 1.31 -9.84
N VAL A 269 3.76 1.62 -10.95
CA VAL A 269 4.42 2.92 -11.15
C VAL A 269 3.38 4.04 -11.21
N GLU A 270 2.32 3.86 -11.99
CA GLU A 270 1.23 4.83 -12.14
C GLU A 270 0.48 5.06 -10.82
N LEU A 271 0.19 3.99 -10.08
CA LEU A 271 -0.42 4.08 -8.75
C LEU A 271 0.51 4.79 -7.76
N ALA A 272 1.82 4.51 -7.79
CA ALA A 272 2.78 5.22 -6.95
C ALA A 272 2.81 6.73 -7.27
N ASP A 273 2.81 7.08 -8.56
CA ASP A 273 2.81 8.48 -9.00
C ASP A 273 1.54 9.21 -8.61
N ALA A 274 0.37 8.59 -8.83
CA ALA A 274 -0.92 9.13 -8.45
C ALA A 274 -1.02 9.28 -6.91
N LEU A 275 -0.54 8.29 -6.15
CA LEU A 275 -0.53 8.35 -4.69
C LEU A 275 0.32 9.53 -4.18
N VAL A 276 1.49 9.77 -4.80
CA VAL A 276 2.34 10.93 -4.46
C VAL A 276 1.67 12.24 -4.88
N ALA A 277 1.02 12.29 -6.05
CA ALA A 277 0.30 13.47 -6.50
C ALA A 277 -0.83 13.83 -5.51
N VAL A 278 -1.59 12.85 -5.03
CA VAL A 278 -2.66 13.06 -4.05
C VAL A 278 -2.09 13.48 -2.69
N TRP A 279 -1.07 12.77 -2.20
CA TRP A 279 -0.40 13.10 -0.95
C TRP A 279 0.19 14.53 -0.95
N SER A 280 0.78 14.96 -2.07
CA SER A 280 1.36 16.29 -2.23
C SER A 280 0.32 17.40 -2.46
N GLY A 281 -0.96 17.05 -2.57
CA GLY A 281 -2.05 17.98 -2.89
C GLY A 281 -2.05 18.48 -4.34
N LEU A 282 -1.28 17.83 -5.23
CA LEU A 282 -1.17 18.16 -6.66
C LEU A 282 -2.20 17.41 -7.54
N TYR A 283 -2.95 16.48 -6.96
CA TYR A 283 -3.93 15.69 -7.71
C TYR A 283 -5.19 16.49 -8.01
N ASN A 284 -5.43 16.77 -9.29
CA ASN A 284 -6.64 17.41 -9.77
C ASN A 284 -7.70 16.37 -10.12
N HIS A 285 -8.65 16.10 -9.22
CA HIS A 285 -9.80 15.22 -9.49
C HIS A 285 -10.61 15.65 -10.74
N ALA A 286 -10.61 16.95 -11.06
CA ALA A 286 -11.36 17.52 -12.17
C ALA A 286 -10.85 17.10 -13.58
N GLN A 287 -9.63 16.57 -13.70
CA GLN A 287 -9.09 16.15 -15.00
C GLN A 287 -9.47 14.70 -15.37
N HIS A 288 -9.83 13.85 -14.40
CA HIS A 288 -10.21 12.45 -14.65
C HIS A 288 -11.72 12.19 -14.65
N SER A 289 -12.56 13.16 -14.27
CA SER A 289 -14.02 13.07 -14.43
C SER A 289 -14.52 13.39 -15.85
N GLY A 290 -13.63 13.76 -16.77
CA GLY A 290 -13.95 14.15 -18.15
C GLY A 290 -14.05 13.01 -19.17
N GLN A 291 -13.88 11.76 -18.76
CA GLN A 291 -13.95 10.58 -19.66
C GLN A 291 -14.94 9.51 -19.17
N VAL A 292 -16.12 9.94 -18.72
CA VAL A 292 -17.33 9.09 -18.74
C VAL A 292 -18.51 9.98 -19.09
N SER A 293 -18.62 10.34 -20.36
CA SER A 293 -19.87 10.72 -21.04
C SER A 293 -19.53 11.08 -22.48
N ALA A 294 -19.74 10.15 -23.41
CA ALA A 294 -20.22 10.40 -24.78
C ALA A 294 -20.03 9.15 -25.66
N VAL A 295 -20.84 8.11 -25.44
CA VAL A 295 -21.38 7.21 -26.48
C VAL A 295 -22.66 6.63 -25.89
N GLY A 296 -23.88 6.83 -26.39
CA GLY A 296 -24.37 7.67 -27.45
C GLY A 296 -25.90 7.62 -27.39
N ASP A 297 -26.57 8.69 -27.80
CA ASP A 297 -27.92 8.62 -28.35
C ASP A 297 -28.03 9.74 -29.36
N PHE A 298 -27.91 9.36 -30.64
CA PHE A 298 -28.25 10.20 -31.77
C PHE A 298 -29.73 10.02 -32.03
N ILE A 299 -30.50 11.11 -31.90
CA ILE A 299 -31.73 11.30 -32.66
C ILE A 299 -31.63 12.72 -33.26
N PRO A 300 -31.65 12.90 -34.59
CA PRO A 300 -31.67 14.21 -35.20
C PRO A 300 -33.11 14.78 -35.19
N GLU A 301 -33.21 16.06 -34.82
CA GLU A 301 -34.38 16.91 -35.03
C GLU A 301 -34.56 17.22 -36.52
N GLU A 302 -35.80 17.14 -37.02
CA GLU A 302 -36.24 17.91 -38.19
C GLU A 302 -37.69 18.38 -37.96
N GLU A 303 -37.90 19.68 -38.17
CA GLU A 303 -39.12 20.46 -37.97
C GLU A 303 -40.20 20.14 -39.02
N ALA A 304 -41.49 20.27 -38.66
CA ALA A 304 -42.50 21.02 -39.44
C ALA A 304 -43.91 21.01 -38.79
N SER A 305 -44.27 22.16 -38.21
CA SER A 305 -45.44 22.99 -38.57
C SER A 305 -46.91 22.50 -38.44
N LEU A 306 -47.62 23.27 -37.58
CA LEU A 306 -48.98 23.86 -37.73
C LEU A 306 -50.23 22.98 -37.49
N PHE A 307 -51.07 23.38 -36.52
CA PHE A 307 -52.38 24.01 -36.80
C PHE A 307 -53.03 24.65 -35.54
N LEU A 308 -53.72 25.78 -35.77
CA LEU A 308 -54.50 26.61 -34.85
C LEU A 308 -55.78 25.92 -34.31
N GLY A 309 -56.25 26.36 -33.13
CA GLY A 309 -57.67 26.25 -32.74
C GLY A 309 -57.97 26.70 -31.30
N GLU A 310 -58.65 27.84 -31.16
CA GLU A 310 -59.09 28.50 -29.91
C GLU A 310 -60.09 27.68 -29.06
N ALA A 311 -60.10 27.91 -27.73
CA ALA A 311 -61.26 28.42 -26.96
C ALA A 311 -61.08 28.26 -25.42
N ILE A 312 -61.19 29.38 -24.69
CA ILE A 312 -61.51 29.50 -23.24
C ILE A 312 -63.07 29.55 -23.18
N PRO A 313 -63.85 29.29 -22.08
CA PRO A 313 -63.50 29.59 -20.69
C PRO A 313 -64.19 28.87 -19.50
N GLN A 314 -63.71 29.28 -18.30
CA GLN A 314 -64.35 29.36 -16.98
C GLN A 314 -64.26 28.19 -15.97
N GLY A 315 -63.77 28.56 -14.76
CA GLY A 315 -64.30 28.03 -13.51
C GLY A 315 -63.34 28.02 -12.31
N SER A 316 -63.35 29.09 -11.49
CA SER A 316 -63.40 29.09 -10.00
C SER A 316 -62.41 28.20 -9.20
N ARG A 317 -61.66 28.61 -8.16
CA ARG A 317 -61.71 29.72 -7.20
C ARG A 317 -60.54 29.55 -6.18
N TYR A 318 -60.11 30.67 -5.60
CA TYR A 318 -59.50 30.90 -4.26
C TYR A 318 -58.04 30.49 -3.92
N ASN A 319 -57.20 31.53 -3.73
CA ASN A 319 -56.36 31.93 -2.57
C ASN A 319 -55.62 30.85 -1.76
N SER A 320 -54.43 31.02 -1.19
CA SER A 320 -53.46 32.11 -0.91
C SER A 320 -52.27 31.39 -0.24
N GLY A 321 -51.00 31.64 -0.50
CA GLY A 321 -50.25 32.79 -0.02
C GLY A 321 -48.80 32.40 0.34
N ASN A 322 -47.89 33.35 0.08
CA ASN A 322 -46.57 33.61 0.68
C ASN A 322 -45.37 32.67 0.49
N GLN A 323 -44.55 33.08 -0.50
CA GLN A 323 -43.14 33.47 -0.38
C GLN A 323 -42.37 33.11 0.90
N SER A 324 -41.29 32.33 0.74
CA SER A 324 -39.98 32.65 1.36
C SER A 324 -38.84 32.11 0.50
N ASN A 325 -38.03 33.05 0.01
CA ASN A 325 -36.70 32.80 -0.55
C ASN A 325 -35.75 32.45 0.59
N ALA A 326 -35.04 31.31 0.50
CA ALA A 326 -33.80 31.10 1.24
C ALA A 326 -32.95 30.03 0.52
N GLN A 327 -31.96 30.49 -0.24
CA GLN A 327 -30.82 29.67 -0.65
C GLN A 327 -29.98 29.32 0.59
N PRO A 328 -29.53 28.07 0.77
CA PRO A 328 -28.48 27.77 1.74
C PRO A 328 -27.09 28.12 1.16
N PRO A 329 -26.16 28.60 2.00
CA PRO A 329 -24.89 29.14 1.55
C PRO A 329 -23.89 28.06 1.13
N LEU A 330 -23.16 28.35 0.06
CA LEU A 330 -21.93 27.69 -0.36
C LEU A 330 -20.88 27.75 0.77
N SER A 331 -20.61 26.62 1.42
CA SER A 331 -19.45 26.49 2.31
C SER A 331 -18.19 26.28 1.47
N VAL A 332 -17.44 27.34 1.24
CA VAL A 332 -16.08 27.27 0.70
C VAL A 332 -15.14 26.88 1.84
N TYR A 333 -14.70 25.63 1.88
CA TYR A 333 -13.59 25.22 2.74
C TYR A 333 -12.28 25.71 2.12
N ALA A 334 -11.76 26.82 2.62
CA ALA A 334 -10.39 27.24 2.36
C ALA A 334 -9.42 26.31 3.08
N ALA A 335 -8.51 25.68 2.34
CA ALA A 335 -7.41 24.90 2.93
C ALA A 335 -6.43 25.85 3.66
N PRO A 336 -5.87 25.46 4.82
CA PRO A 336 -4.95 26.31 5.56
C PRO A 336 -3.61 26.46 4.82
N ARG A 337 -3.22 27.71 4.58
CA ARG A 337 -1.88 28.09 4.13
C ARG A 337 -0.85 27.66 5.18
N VAL A 338 0.07 26.78 4.80
CA VAL A 338 1.27 26.47 5.60
C VAL A 338 2.25 27.63 5.47
N ILE A 339 2.39 28.40 6.54
CA ILE A 339 3.45 29.42 6.68
C ILE A 339 4.77 28.67 6.92
N ARG A 340 5.70 28.75 5.97
CA ARG A 340 7.10 28.33 6.19
C ARG A 340 7.78 29.39 7.06
N SER A 341 8.09 29.06 8.31
CA SER A 341 9.11 29.79 9.08
C SER A 341 10.49 29.23 8.72
N ARG A 342 11.41 30.14 8.42
CA ARG A 342 12.81 29.89 8.08
C ARG A 342 13.60 29.33 9.26
#